data_AF-A0A940CT48-F1
#
_entry.id   AF-A0A940CT48-F1
#
_cell.length_a   1.000
_cell.length_b   1.000
_cell.length_c   1.000
_cell.angle_alpha   90.00
_cell.angle_beta   90.00
_cell.angle_gamma   90.00
#
_symmetry.space_group_name_H-M   'P 1'
#
loop_
_entity.id
_entity.type
_entity.pdbx_description
1 polymer ?
#
loop_
_entity_poly.entity_id
_entity_poly.type
_entity_poly.pdbx_seq_one_letter_code
_entity_poly.pdbx_strand_id
1 'polypeptide(L)'
;MAQFYISEYNVYYATFPFRGRIRERYVRTSDGIKVLTVDRRALGDTAMHKHLIAHGLGHHFLHQGNHCHLHTLYLDKQEVEAEQFAAVLLVPPGVLRSEDGWTPRKIALRCRVPTNVAARRFRIMERVGM
;
A
#
# COMPACT_ATOMS: atom_id res chain seq x y z
N MET A 1 -16.79 16.63 -5.60
CA MET A 1 -16.85 16.26 -4.17
C MET A 1 -15.86 15.15 -3.88
N ALA A 2 -15.25 15.16 -2.70
CA ALA A 2 -14.51 14.01 -2.16
C ALA A 2 -15.50 13.14 -1.38
N GLN A 3 -15.41 11.83 -1.54
CA GLN A 3 -16.26 10.87 -0.82
C GLN A 3 -15.46 10.31 0.36
N PHE A 4 -16.04 10.30 1.56
CA PHE A 4 -15.36 9.83 2.76
C PHE A 4 -16.00 8.53 3.28
N TYR A 5 -15.16 7.56 3.63
CA TYR A 5 -15.57 6.32 4.30
C TYR A 5 -14.77 6.19 5.60
N ILE A 6 -15.43 5.80 6.69
CA ILE A 6 -14.77 5.52 7.96
C ILE A 6 -14.55 4.01 8.05
N SER A 7 -13.30 3.58 8.17
CA SER A 7 -12.97 2.18 8.41
C SER A 7 -13.11 1.81 9.90
N GLU A 8 -13.12 0.51 10.19
CA GLU A 8 -13.05 -0.04 11.56
C GLU A 8 -11.83 0.48 12.37
N TYR A 9 -10.81 1.01 11.69
CA TYR A 9 -9.59 1.56 12.29
C TYR A 9 -9.66 3.07 12.53
N ASN A 10 -10.83 3.70 12.34
CA ASN A 10 -11.04 5.15 12.39
C ASN A 10 -10.11 5.90 11.42
N VAL A 11 -9.95 5.38 10.21
CA VAL A 11 -9.25 6.06 9.11
C VAL A 11 -10.29 6.54 8.09
N TYR A 12 -10.30 7.84 7.83
CA TYR A 12 -11.09 8.44 6.76
C TYR A 12 -10.43 8.12 5.42
N TYR A 13 -11.10 7.35 4.58
CA TYR A 13 -10.67 7.09 3.23
C TYR A 13 -11.34 8.06 2.27
N ALA A 14 -10.58 8.67 1.37
CA ALA A 14 -11.09 9.56 0.32
C ALA A 14 -10.37 9.41 -1.01
N THR A 15 -11.02 9.88 -2.08
CA THR A 15 -10.37 10.04 -3.39
C THR A 15 -10.13 11.50 -3.73
N PHE A 16 -8.97 11.80 -4.31
CA PHE A 16 -8.58 13.15 -4.69
C PHE A 16 -7.88 13.16 -6.06
N PRO A 17 -8.14 14.17 -6.93
CA PRO A 17 -7.46 14.28 -8.21
C PRO A 17 -6.06 14.89 -8.02
N PHE A 18 -5.10 14.08 -7.55
CA PHE A 18 -3.72 14.53 -7.40
C PHE A 18 -3.12 14.98 -8.75
N ARG A 19 -2.25 16.00 -8.70
CA ARG A 19 -1.43 16.44 -9.84
C ARG A 19 -0.02 15.88 -9.70
N GLY A 20 0.64 15.65 -10.83
CA GLY A 20 2.01 15.14 -10.86
C GLY A 20 2.12 13.66 -10.44
N ARG A 21 3.21 13.34 -9.72
CA ARG A 21 3.61 11.97 -9.38
C ARG A 21 2.99 11.41 -8.11
N ILE A 22 2.34 12.24 -7.29
CA ILE A 22 1.69 11.78 -6.05
C ILE A 22 0.44 10.98 -6.43
N ARG A 23 0.29 9.79 -5.83
CA ARG A 23 -0.81 8.86 -6.12
C ARG A 23 -1.65 8.55 -4.88
N GLU A 24 -1.13 8.85 -3.71
CA GLU A 24 -1.71 8.54 -2.41
C GLU A 24 -1.09 9.43 -1.33
N ARG A 25 -1.81 9.59 -0.22
CA ARG A 25 -1.28 10.23 0.98
C ARG A 25 -1.98 9.71 2.22
N TYR A 26 -1.18 9.27 3.19
CA TYR A 26 -1.65 9.07 4.56
C TYR A 26 -1.18 10.22 5.45
N VAL A 27 -2.13 10.85 6.13
CA VAL A 27 -1.89 11.93 7.09
C VAL A 27 -2.56 11.59 8.41
N ARG A 28 -1.82 11.79 9.50
CA ARG A 28 -2.36 11.82 10.85
C ARG A 28 -2.12 13.19 11.45
N THR A 29 -3.17 13.84 11.90
CA THR A 29 -3.12 15.13 12.58
C THR A 29 -2.92 14.93 14.09
N SER A 30 -2.47 15.99 14.78
CA SER A 30 -2.21 15.96 16.22
C SER A 30 -3.46 15.75 17.07
N ASP A 31 -4.63 16.17 16.58
CA ASP A 31 -5.94 15.94 17.18
C ASP A 31 -6.51 14.53 16.87
N GLY A 32 -5.74 13.67 16.22
CA GLY A 32 -6.07 12.25 16.06
C GLY A 32 -6.85 11.89 14.80
N ILE A 33 -7.13 12.85 13.92
CA ILE A 33 -7.77 12.59 12.62
C ILE A 33 -6.77 11.88 11.71
N LYS A 34 -7.21 10.77 11.10
CA LYS A 34 -6.40 9.95 10.20
C LYS A 34 -7.06 9.93 8.83
N VAL A 35 -6.37 10.39 7.81
CA VAL A 35 -6.90 10.47 6.45
C VAL A 35 -5.98 9.69 5.51
N LEU A 36 -6.55 8.75 4.78
CA LEU A 36 -5.94 8.10 3.64
C LEU A 36 -6.63 8.61 2.36
N THR A 37 -5.87 9.33 1.55
CA THR A 37 -6.36 9.82 0.26
C THR A 37 -5.70 9.05 -0.86
N VAL A 38 -6.47 8.60 -1.84
CA VAL A 38 -5.97 7.90 -3.04
C VAL A 38 -6.33 8.69 -4.30
N ASP A 39 -5.46 8.64 -5.29
CA ASP A 39 -5.67 9.28 -6.58
C ASP A 39 -6.92 8.73 -7.27
N ARG A 40 -7.83 9.64 -7.62
CA ARG A 40 -9.06 9.29 -8.35
C ARG A 40 -8.78 8.55 -9.66
N ARG A 41 -7.64 8.82 -10.31
CA ARG A 41 -7.22 8.12 -11.54
C ARG A 41 -7.04 6.61 -11.33
N ALA A 42 -6.80 6.16 -10.10
CA ALA A 42 -6.68 4.75 -9.78
C ALA A 42 -8.04 4.02 -9.72
N LEU A 43 -9.17 4.72 -9.66
CA LEU A 43 -10.49 4.08 -9.55
C LEU A 43 -10.82 3.14 -10.72
N GLY A 44 -10.30 3.41 -11.93
CA GLY A 44 -10.46 2.55 -13.10
C GLY A 44 -9.51 1.34 -13.12
N ASP A 45 -8.51 1.30 -12.24
CA ASP A 45 -7.53 0.23 -12.14
C ASP A 45 -7.57 -0.37 -10.73
N THR A 46 -8.34 -1.46 -10.60
CA THR A 46 -8.54 -2.12 -9.29
C THR A 46 -7.23 -2.59 -8.67
N ALA A 47 -6.25 -3.02 -9.47
CA ALA A 47 -4.97 -3.51 -8.95
C ALA A 47 -4.15 -2.36 -8.36
N MET A 48 -4.03 -1.26 -9.10
CA MET A 48 -3.38 -0.04 -8.64
C MET A 48 -4.09 0.55 -7.42
N HIS A 49 -5.41 0.61 -7.43
CA HIS A 49 -6.18 1.14 -6.30
C HIS A 49 -5.94 0.35 -5.02
N LYS A 50 -5.99 -1.00 -5.09
CA LYS A 50 -5.65 -1.86 -3.95
C LYS A 50 -4.24 -1.63 -3.44
N HIS A 51 -3.26 -1.49 -4.34
CA HIS A 51 -1.87 -1.18 -3.98
C HIS A 51 -1.77 0.13 -3.20
N LEU A 52 -2.36 1.22 -3.71
CA LEU A 52 -2.29 2.53 -3.05
C LEU A 52 -2.97 2.53 -1.68
N ILE A 53 -4.09 1.81 -1.52
CA ILE A 53 -4.71 1.65 -0.20
C ILE A 53 -3.79 0.87 0.74
N ALA A 54 -3.28 -0.29 0.29
CA ALA A 54 -2.42 -1.14 1.12
C ALA A 54 -1.12 -0.43 1.51
N HIS A 55 -0.56 0.37 0.61
CA HIS A 55 0.60 1.22 0.88
C HIS A 55 0.30 2.26 1.96
N GLY A 56 -0.82 2.99 1.81
CA GLY A 56 -1.30 3.94 2.82
C GLY A 56 -1.57 3.31 4.19
N LEU A 57 -2.09 2.08 4.21
CA LEU A 57 -2.25 1.30 5.45
C LEU A 57 -0.90 0.90 6.05
N GLY A 58 0.10 0.61 5.23
CA GLY A 58 1.48 0.40 5.70
C GLY A 58 1.98 1.59 6.51
N HIS A 59 1.78 2.81 6.01
CA HIS A 59 2.08 4.02 6.79
C HIS A 59 1.26 4.12 8.08
N HIS A 60 -0.02 3.76 8.04
CA HIS A 60 -0.88 3.82 9.22
C HIS A 60 -0.41 2.89 10.34
N PHE A 61 -0.07 1.64 10.01
CA PHE A 61 0.25 0.61 10.99
C PHE A 61 1.72 0.63 11.44
N LEU A 62 2.65 0.97 10.55
CA LEU A 62 4.08 0.90 10.87
C LEU A 62 4.65 2.22 11.37
N HIS A 63 4.06 3.36 10.98
CA HIS A 63 4.67 4.67 11.18
C HIS A 63 3.78 5.58 12.01
N GLN A 64 4.38 6.27 12.98
CA GLN A 64 3.71 7.33 13.74
C GLN A 64 4.26 8.68 13.28
N GLY A 65 3.49 9.47 12.54
CA GLY A 65 3.91 10.82 12.18
C GLY A 65 3.10 11.51 11.09
N ASN A 66 3.41 12.80 10.90
CA ASN A 66 2.98 13.60 9.77
C ASN A 66 4.05 13.53 8.68
N HIS A 67 3.81 12.74 7.63
CA HIS A 67 4.74 12.53 6.51
C HIS A 67 4.98 13.78 5.64
N CYS A 68 4.42 14.95 6.00
CA CYS A 68 4.68 16.22 5.32
C CYS A 68 6.00 16.88 5.74
N HIS A 69 6.61 16.52 6.88
CA HIS A 69 7.74 17.25 7.46
C HIS A 69 8.95 16.38 7.87
N LEU A 70 9.05 15.15 7.37
CA LEU A 70 10.15 14.24 7.74
C LEU A 70 11.39 14.41 6.86
N HIS A 71 12.56 14.10 7.43
CA HIS A 71 13.85 14.08 6.73
C HIS A 71 13.87 12.98 5.66
N THR A 72 14.48 13.24 4.50
CA THR A 72 14.44 12.38 3.29
C THR A 72 14.86 10.94 3.53
N LEU A 73 15.96 10.69 4.26
CA LEU A 73 16.40 9.32 4.56
C LEU A 73 15.39 8.52 5.39
N TYR A 74 14.66 9.18 6.31
CA TYR A 74 13.63 8.52 7.11
C TYR A 74 12.39 8.25 6.27
N LEU A 75 12.06 9.15 5.34
CA LEU A 75 11.02 8.91 4.35
C LEU A 75 11.35 7.68 3.50
N ASP A 76 12.55 7.57 2.93
CA ASP A 76 12.93 6.43 2.08
C ASP A 76 12.78 5.08 2.79
N LYS A 77 13.18 5.00 4.08
CA LYS A 77 12.99 3.78 4.88
C LYS A 77 11.51 3.47 5.09
N GLN A 78 10.72 4.47 5.48
CA GLN A 78 9.29 4.31 5.75
C GLN A 78 8.50 3.89 4.49
N GLU A 79 8.83 4.46 3.33
CA GLU A 79 8.25 4.09 2.03
C GLU A 79 8.60 2.63 1.68
N VAL A 80 9.84 2.19 1.91
CA VAL A 80 10.24 0.79 1.69
C VAL A 80 9.47 -0.16 2.60
N GLU A 81 9.31 0.17 3.88
CA GLU A 81 8.57 -0.62 4.86
C GLU A 81 7.07 -0.68 4.52
N ALA A 82 6.48 0.45 4.12
CA ALA A 82 5.09 0.51 3.68
C ALA A 82 4.85 -0.32 2.40
N GLU A 83 5.78 -0.30 1.44
CA GLU A 83 5.70 -1.14 0.23
C GLU A 83 5.86 -2.64 0.54
N GLN A 84 6.71 -3.00 1.52
CA GLN A 84 6.82 -4.38 1.98
C GLN A 84 5.53 -4.84 2.67
N PHE A 85 4.95 -3.98 3.51
CA PHE A 85 3.66 -4.23 4.13
C PHE A 85 2.57 -4.46 3.08
N ALA A 86 2.46 -3.58 2.08
CA ALA A 86 1.48 -3.70 1.02
C ALA A 86 1.64 -5.02 0.24
N ALA A 87 2.88 -5.42 -0.05
CA ALA A 87 3.16 -6.68 -0.73
C ALA A 87 2.72 -7.92 0.07
N VAL A 88 2.95 -7.94 1.38
CA VAL A 88 2.54 -9.06 2.26
C VAL A 88 1.03 -9.08 2.45
N LEU A 89 0.41 -7.91 2.66
CA LEU A 89 -1.04 -7.79 2.84
C LEU A 89 -1.81 -8.27 1.60
N LEU A 90 -1.38 -7.83 0.41
CA LEU A 90 -2.08 -8.15 -0.85
C LEU A 90 -1.76 -9.53 -1.40
N VAL A 91 -0.64 -10.13 -0.98
CA VAL A 91 -0.26 -11.50 -1.35
C VAL A 91 0.08 -12.29 -0.07
N PRO A 92 -0.96 -12.77 0.64
CA PRO A 92 -0.78 -13.49 1.90
C PRO A 92 0.04 -14.78 1.71
N PRO A 93 0.78 -15.24 2.74
CA PRO A 93 1.56 -16.48 2.67
C PRO A 93 0.78 -17.70 2.19
N GLY A 94 -0.50 -17.82 2.56
CA GLY A 94 -1.36 -18.94 2.14
C GLY A 94 -1.54 -19.05 0.62
N VAL A 95 -1.44 -17.94 -0.13
CA VAL A 95 -1.54 -17.96 -1.59
C VAL A 95 -0.33 -18.64 -2.23
N LEU A 96 0.84 -18.53 -1.59
CA LEU A 96 2.10 -19.04 -2.14
C LEU A 96 2.34 -20.52 -1.80
N ARG A 97 1.62 -21.06 -0.81
CA ARG A 97 1.74 -22.47 -0.38
C ARG A 97 1.04 -23.48 -1.28
N SER A 98 0.19 -23.02 -2.21
CA SER A 98 -0.74 -23.89 -2.92
C SER A 98 -0.21 -24.48 -4.23
N GLU A 99 0.90 -23.95 -4.78
CA GLU A 99 1.41 -24.34 -6.10
C GLU A 99 2.93 -24.22 -6.19
N ASP A 100 3.55 -25.15 -6.92
CA ASP A 100 4.97 -25.06 -7.27
C ASP A 100 5.22 -24.08 -8.43
N GLY A 101 6.40 -23.44 -8.44
CA GLY A 101 6.86 -22.63 -9.58
C GLY A 101 6.19 -21.26 -9.71
N TRP A 102 6.02 -20.55 -8.58
CA TRP A 102 5.58 -19.15 -8.60
C TRP A 102 6.55 -18.25 -9.35
N THR A 103 5.99 -17.30 -10.09
CA THR A 103 6.72 -16.18 -10.66
C THR A 103 6.00 -14.89 -10.32
N PRO A 104 6.68 -13.72 -10.30
CA PRO A 104 6.01 -12.44 -10.07
C PRO A 104 4.79 -12.21 -10.97
N ARG A 105 4.84 -12.67 -12.23
CA ARG A 105 3.71 -12.55 -13.17
C ARG A 105 2.51 -13.41 -12.77
N LYS A 106 2.75 -14.66 -12.35
CA LYS A 106 1.68 -15.56 -11.87
C LYS A 106 1.03 -15.00 -10.61
N ILE A 107 1.83 -14.52 -9.66
CA ILE A 107 1.35 -13.89 -8.42
C ILE A 107 0.50 -12.66 -8.73
N ALA A 108 0.99 -11.77 -9.60
CA ALA A 108 0.28 -10.57 -10.02
C ALA A 108 -1.10 -10.88 -10.60
N LEU A 109 -1.18 -11.87 -11.49
CA LEU A 109 -2.43 -12.32 -12.09
C LEU A 109 -3.38 -12.93 -11.04
N ARG A 110 -2.86 -13.83 -10.20
CA ARG A 110 -3.66 -14.56 -9.20
C ARG A 110 -4.26 -13.64 -8.13
N CYS A 111 -3.48 -12.66 -7.67
CA CYS A 111 -3.88 -11.73 -6.60
C CYS A 111 -4.51 -10.44 -7.14
N ARG A 112 -4.47 -10.22 -8.46
CA ARG A 112 -4.88 -8.98 -9.13
C ARG A 112 -4.17 -7.76 -8.53
N VAL A 113 -2.84 -7.83 -8.51
CA VAL A 113 -1.95 -6.77 -8.00
C VAL A 113 -0.97 -6.34 -9.08
N PRO A 114 -0.40 -5.12 -8.99
CA PRO A 114 0.67 -4.69 -9.89
C PRO A 114 1.89 -5.63 -9.84
N THR A 115 2.56 -5.81 -10.97
CA THR A 115 3.71 -6.73 -11.09
C THR A 115 4.87 -6.36 -10.16
N ASN A 116 5.09 -5.08 -9.89
CA ASN A 116 6.11 -4.62 -8.94
C ASN A 116 5.80 -5.05 -7.50
N VAL A 117 4.53 -5.05 -7.10
CA VAL A 117 4.09 -5.54 -5.77
C VAL A 117 4.31 -7.04 -5.66
N ALA A 118 3.92 -7.79 -6.70
CA ALA A 118 4.15 -9.23 -6.76
C ALA A 118 5.64 -9.59 -6.74
N ALA A 119 6.48 -8.88 -7.50
CA ALA A 119 7.93 -9.07 -7.50
C ALA A 119 8.54 -8.75 -6.13
N ARG A 120 8.05 -7.70 -5.46
CA ARG A 120 8.48 -7.37 -4.09
C ARG A 120 8.11 -8.50 -3.12
N ARG A 121 6.89 -9.03 -3.20
CA ARG A 121 6.48 -10.17 -2.36
C ARG A 121 7.34 -11.41 -2.59
N PHE A 122 7.66 -11.70 -3.85
CA PHE A 122 8.51 -12.84 -4.23
C PHE A 122 9.90 -12.72 -3.59
N ARG A 123 10.54 -11.54 -3.68
CA ARG A 123 11.82 -11.29 -3.00
C ARG A 123 11.73 -11.42 -1.47
N ILE A 124 10.62 -11.01 -0.86
CA ILE A 124 10.42 -11.20 0.58
C ILE A 124 10.36 -12.69 0.91
N MET A 125 9.62 -13.48 0.13
CA MET A 125 9.51 -14.94 0.28
C MET A 125 10.89 -15.62 0.26
N GLU A 126 11.70 -15.33 -0.77
CA GLU A 126 13.05 -15.89 -0.92
C GLU A 126 13.95 -15.58 0.27
N ARG A 127 13.84 -14.38 0.86
CA ARG A 127 14.64 -13.98 2.03
C ARG A 127 14.25 -14.67 3.32
N VAL A 128 12.98 -15.04 3.48
CA VAL A 128 12.45 -15.64 4.73
C VAL A 128 12.34 -17.16 4.67
N GLY A 129 12.71 -17.80 3.55
CA GLY A 129 12.73 -19.26 3.40
C GLY A 129 11.34 -19.89 3.38
N MET A 130 10.37 -19.22 2.74
CA MET A 130 9.00 -19.74 2.53
C MET A 130 8.75 -20.20 1.12
#